data_AF-A0A7W1TXE0-F1
#
_entry.id   AF-A0A7W1TXE0-F1
#
_cell.length_a   1.000
_cell.length_b   1.000
_cell.length_c   1.000
_cell.angle_alpha   90.00
_cell.angle_beta   90.00
_cell.angle_gamma   90.00
#
_symmetry.space_group_name_H-M   'P 1'
#
loop_
_entity.id
_entity.type
_entity.pdbx_description
1 polymer ?
#
loop_
_entity_poly.entity_id
_entity_poly.type
_entity_poly.pdbx_seq_one_letter_code
_entity_poly.pdbx_strand_id
1 'polypeptide(L)'
;MKARVCVDDRSGSYAFRCPVCTKATAKPVEARVIQLLVGVGSPLTMWRRPAELTEAHRGPAITHDELMTFHQLLETDDWFSRLASMVKS
;
A
#
# COMPACT_ATOMS: atom_id res chain seq x y z
N MET A 1 -14.01 11.94 -7.76
CA MET A 1 -13.89 10.51 -8.11
C MET A 1 -12.75 10.37 -9.11
N LYS A 2 -12.03 9.25 -9.12
CA LYS A 2 -10.91 9.00 -10.05
C LYS A 2 -10.96 7.57 -10.56
N ALA A 3 -10.79 7.36 -11.86
CA ALA A 3 -10.66 6.03 -12.46
C ALA A 3 -9.19 5.60 -12.42
N ARG A 4 -8.93 4.31 -12.21
CA ARG A 4 -7.58 3.76 -12.12
C ARG A 4 -7.49 2.45 -12.91
N VAL A 5 -6.37 2.27 -13.59
CA VAL A 5 -6.04 1.00 -14.27
C VAL A 5 -4.66 0.55 -13.80
N CYS A 6 -4.59 -0.69 -13.33
CA CYS A 6 -3.33 -1.33 -12.96
C CYS A 6 -2.56 -1.70 -14.23
N VAL A 7 -1.30 -1.29 -14.33
CA VAL A 7 -0.46 -1.59 -15.49
C VAL A 7 -0.05 -3.07 -15.52
N ASP A 8 0.04 -3.72 -14.36
CA ASP A 8 0.60 -5.08 -14.26
C ASP A 8 -0.41 -6.18 -14.63
N ASP A 9 -1.70 -5.96 -14.40
CA ASP A 9 -2.76 -6.95 -14.66
C ASP A 9 -3.96 -6.41 -15.46
N ARG A 10 -3.93 -5.12 -15.84
CA ARG A 10 -5.02 -4.40 -16.54
C ARG A 10 -6.34 -4.33 -15.76
N SER A 11 -6.33 -4.61 -14.45
CA SER A 11 -7.52 -4.48 -13.62
C SER A 11 -7.95 -3.01 -13.46
N GLY A 12 -9.25 -2.78 -13.56
CA GLY A 12 -9.88 -1.47 -13.42
C GLY A 12 -10.45 -1.25 -12.02
N SER A 13 -10.32 -0.04 -11.50
CA SER A 13 -11.03 0.40 -10.29
C SER A 13 -11.40 1.87 -10.35
N TYR A 14 -12.38 2.29 -9.56
CA TYR A 14 -12.60 3.72 -9.29
C TYR A 14 -12.42 4.01 -7.81
N ALA A 15 -11.92 5.20 -7.50
CA ALA A 15 -11.72 5.70 -6.16
C ALA A 15 -12.57 6.95 -5.90
N PHE A 16 -13.20 7.00 -4.74
CA PHE A 16 -13.97 8.15 -4.27
C PHE A 16 -13.80 8.34 -2.76
N ARG A 17 -14.11 9.54 -2.27
CA ARG A 17 -14.24 9.78 -0.82
C ARG A 17 -15.70 9.71 -0.46
N CYS A 18 -16.03 8.96 0.58
CA CYS A 18 -17.38 8.95 1.13
C CYS A 18 -17.73 10.37 1.60
N PRO A 19 -18.87 10.96 1.19
CA PRO A 19 -19.23 12.32 1.61
C PRO A 19 -19.59 12.42 3.09
N VAL A 20 -19.88 11.30 3.76
CA VAL A 20 -20.26 11.27 5.19
C VAL A 20 -19.04 11.11 6.09
N CYS A 21 -18.24 10.06 5.89
CA CYS A 21 -17.10 9.74 6.76
C CYS A 21 -15.74 10.11 6.17
N THR A 22 -15.70 10.71 4.97
CA THR A 22 -14.48 11.14 4.24
C THR A 22 -13.48 10.04 3.86
N LYS A 23 -13.77 8.77 4.23
CA LYS A 23 -12.93 7.61 3.93
C LYS A 23 -12.77 7.43 2.42
N ALA A 24 -11.52 7.35 1.98
CA ALA A 24 -11.20 7.00 0.61
C ALA A 24 -11.47 5.51 0.39
N THR A 25 -12.26 5.18 -0.63
CA THR A 25 -12.63 3.81 -0.98
C THR A 25 -12.35 3.58 -2.46
N ALA A 26 -11.80 2.42 -2.79
CA ALA A 26 -11.65 1.95 -4.15
C ALA A 26 -12.58 0.75 -4.38
N LYS A 27 -13.22 0.68 -5.55
CA LYS A 27 -14.07 -0.44 -5.96
C LYS A 27 -13.60 -0.98 -7.30
N PRO A 28 -13.46 -2.31 -7.46
CA PRO A 28 -13.10 -2.92 -8.74
C PRO A 28 -14.24 -2.74 -9.74
N VAL A 29 -13.90 -2.54 -11.01
CA VAL A 29 -14.87 -2.43 -12.10
C VAL A 29 -14.32 -2.99 -13.40
N GLU A 30 -15.24 -3.39 -14.27
CA GLU A 30 -14.92 -3.85 -15.62
C GLU A 30 -14.39 -2.71 -16.51
N ALA A 31 -13.65 -3.06 -17.56
CA ALA A 31 -13.06 -2.10 -18.50
C ALA A 31 -14.11 -1.17 -19.15
N ARG A 32 -15.31 -1.68 -19.45
CA ARG A 32 -16.41 -0.86 -20.00
C ARG A 32 -16.83 0.26 -19.05
N VAL A 33 -16.84 0.00 -17.75
CA VAL A 33 -17.19 1.02 -16.74
C VAL A 33 -16.10 2.08 -16.63
N ILE A 34 -14.81 1.69 -16.76
CA ILE A 34 -13.71 2.67 -16.83
C ILE A 34 -13.89 3.61 -18.02
N GLN A 35 -14.23 3.08 -19.20
CA GLN A 35 -14.49 3.91 -20.39
C GLN A 35 -15.63 4.89 -20.18
N LEU A 36 -16.74 4.44 -19.56
CA LEU A 36 -17.85 5.31 -19.20
C LEU A 36 -17.41 6.43 -18.25
N LEU A 37 -16.65 6.10 -17.20
CA LEU A 37 -16.16 7.08 -16.22
C LEU A 37 -15.24 8.12 -16.86
N VAL A 38 -14.35 7.70 -17.75
CA VAL A 38 -13.48 8.63 -18.50
C VAL A 38 -14.31 9.49 -19.46
N GLY A 39 -15.31 8.91 -20.12
CA GLY A 39 -16.21 9.62 -21.03
C GLY A 39 -17.01 10.74 -20.35
N VAL A 40 -17.36 10.58 -19.06
CA VAL A 40 -18.01 11.63 -18.25
C VAL A 40 -17.02 12.60 -17.58
N GLY A 41 -15.72 12.51 -17.89
CA GLY A 41 -14.69 13.44 -17.42
C GLY A 41 -13.97 13.03 -16.12
N SER A 42 -14.13 11.78 -15.64
CA SER A 42 -13.31 11.31 -14.51
C SER A 42 -11.84 11.21 -14.93
N PRO A 43 -10.90 11.77 -14.14
CA PRO A 43 -9.48 11.60 -14.42
C PRO A 43 -9.09 10.12 -14.34
N LEU A 44 -8.30 9.67 -15.32
CA LEU A 44 -7.73 8.33 -15.37
C LEU A 44 -6.30 8.35 -14.83
N THR A 45 -5.99 7.43 -13.93
CA THR A 45 -4.64 7.24 -13.39
C THR A 45 -4.17 5.82 -13.65
N MET A 46 -3.07 5.68 -14.39
CA MET A 46 -2.35 4.42 -14.48
C MET A 46 -1.50 4.26 -13.22
N TRP A 47 -1.52 3.07 -12.63
CA TRP A 47 -0.72 2.77 -11.44
C TRP A 47 -0.10 1.37 -11.56
N ARG A 48 1.03 1.18 -10.90
CA ARG A 48 1.67 -0.14 -10.76
C ARG A 48 1.46 -0.64 -9.34
N ARG A 49 1.43 -1.95 -9.17
CA ARG A 49 1.42 -2.57 -7.85
C ARG A 49 2.73 -2.20 -7.13
N PRO A 50 2.69 -2.05 -5.80
CA PRO A 50 3.90 -1.82 -5.02
C PRO A 50 4.90 -2.96 -5.25
N ALA A 51 6.20 -2.64 -5.29
CA ALA A 51 7.25 -3.62 -5.54
C ALA A 51 7.26 -4.72 -4.46
N GLU A 52 6.89 -4.34 -3.24
CA GLU A 52 6.76 -5.17 -2.04
C GLU A 52 5.75 -6.32 -2.23
N LEU A 53 4.75 -6.16 -3.10
CA LEU A 53 3.78 -7.24 -3.36
C LEU A 53 4.42 -8.42 -4.11
N THR A 54 5.50 -8.17 -4.83
CA THR A 54 6.22 -9.16 -5.64
C THR A 54 7.64 -9.41 -5.15
N GLU A 55 8.00 -8.83 -4.01
CA GLU A 55 9.33 -9.02 -3.45
C GLU A 55 9.52 -10.46 -2.99
N ALA A 56 10.70 -11.01 -3.22
CA ALA A 56 11.03 -12.33 -2.72
C ALA A 56 11.29 -12.24 -1.22
N HIS A 57 10.36 -12.76 -0.41
CA HIS A 57 10.56 -12.90 1.03
C HIS A 57 11.58 -14.01 1.32
N ARG A 58 12.58 -13.70 2.15
CA ARG A 58 13.56 -14.66 2.65
C ARG A 58 13.43 -14.78 4.16
N GLY A 59 13.52 -16.01 4.66
CA GLY A 59 13.36 -16.29 6.09
C GLY A 59 11.90 -16.59 6.48
N PRO A 60 11.67 -16.88 7.76
CA PRO A 60 10.32 -17.12 8.29
C PRO A 60 9.46 -15.85 8.22
N ALA A 61 8.14 -16.03 8.15
CA ALA A 61 7.20 -14.92 8.28
C ALA A 61 7.31 -14.32 9.69
N ILE A 62 7.29 -12.99 9.76
CA ILE A 62 7.31 -12.27 11.05
C ILE A 62 6.05 -12.61 11.82
N THR A 63 6.23 -13.08 13.03
CA THR A 63 5.16 -13.44 13.97
C THR A 63 4.74 -12.24 14.81
N HIS A 64 3.56 -12.34 15.42
CA HIS A 64 3.08 -11.33 16.35
C HIS A 64 4.02 -11.13 17.55
N ASP A 65 4.56 -12.22 18.10
CA ASP A 65 5.44 -12.14 19.28
C ASP A 65 6.78 -11.48 18.96
N GLU A 66 7.30 -11.68 17.75
CA GLU A 66 8.47 -10.95 17.26
C GLU A 66 8.20 -9.46 17.12
N LEU A 67 7.01 -9.06 16.64
CA LEU A 67 6.62 -7.64 16.59
C LEU A 67 6.54 -7.03 17.99
N MET A 68 5.98 -7.75 18.96
CA MET A 68 5.91 -7.28 20.34
C MET A 68 7.30 -7.16 20.98
N THR A 69 8.17 -8.12 20.72
CA THR A 69 9.56 -8.09 21.19
C THR A 69 10.32 -6.90 20.60
N PHE A 70 10.14 -6.65 19.30
CA PHE A 70 10.70 -5.48 18.64
C PHE A 70 10.18 -4.16 19.23
N HIS A 71 8.87 -4.07 19.49
CA HIS A 71 8.27 -2.90 20.12
C HIS A 71 8.88 -2.61 21.51
N GLN A 72 9.01 -3.62 22.36
CA GLN A 72 9.64 -3.49 23.68
C GLN A 72 11.11 -3.06 23.59
N LEU A 73 11.84 -3.54 22.59
CA LEU A 73 13.22 -3.12 22.35
C LEU A 73 13.31 -1.62 22.04
N LEU A 74 12.37 -1.08 21.25
CA LEU A 74 12.32 0.35 20.92
C LEU A 74 11.95 1.25 22.11
N GLU A 75 11.42 0.70 23.20
CA GLU A 75 11.14 1.45 24.43
C GLU A 75 12.36 1.60 25.35
N THR A 76 13.48 0.92 25.05
CA THR A 76 14.72 1.03 25.85
C THR A 76 15.53 2.28 25.49
N ASP A 77 16.02 3.04 26.47
CA ASP A 77 16.71 4.32 26.21
C ASP A 77 17.95 4.21 25.31
N ASP A 78 18.58 3.04 25.25
CA ASP A 78 19.82 2.81 24.51
C ASP A 78 19.65 2.10 23.16
N TRP A 79 18.42 1.83 22.71
CA TRP A 79 18.16 1.08 21.47
C TRP A 79 18.86 1.70 20.26
N PHE A 80 18.82 3.04 20.14
CA PHE A 80 19.39 3.77 19.01
C PHE A 80 20.91 3.73 19.03
N SER A 81 21.51 3.89 20.21
CA SER A 81 22.96 3.79 20.39
C SER A 81 23.48 2.40 20.01
N ARG A 82 22.75 1.35 20.39
CA ARG A 82 23.06 -0.04 20.01
C ARG A 82 22.98 -0.22 18.49
N LEU A 83 21.89 0.21 17.85
CA LEU A 83 21.72 0.13 16.39
C LEU A 83 22.82 0.89 15.65
N ALA A 84 23.13 2.11 16.07
CA ALA A 84 24.16 2.94 15.45
C ALA A 84 25.55 2.30 15.53
N SER A 85 25.84 1.54 16.59
CA SER A 85 27.10 0.81 16.73
C SER A 85 27.23 -0.36 15.74
N MET A 86 26.11 -0.94 15.31
CA MET A 86 26.08 -2.07 14.36
C MET A 86 26.28 -1.63 12.90
N VAL A 87 25.98 -0.37 12.56
CA VAL A 87 26.05 0.16 11.19
C VAL A 87 27.37 0.88 10.91
N LYS A 88 28.06 1.37 11.95
CA LYS A 88 29.39 1.99 11.82
C LYS A 88 30.47 0.90 11.68
N SER A 89 30.64 0.40 10.47
CA SER A 89 31.84 -0.34 10.06
C SER A 89 32.68 0.46 9.07
#